data_AF-A0A7Z0WV60-F1
#
_entry.id   AF-A0A7Z0WV60-F1
#
_cell.length_a   1.000
_cell.length_b   1.000
_cell.length_c   1.000
_cell.angle_alpha   90.00
_cell.angle_beta   90.00
_cell.angle_gamma   90.00
#
_symmetry.space_group_name_H-M   'P 1'
#
loop_
_entity.id
_entity.type
_entity.pdbx_description
1 polymer ?
#
loop_
_entity_poly.entity_id
_entity_poly.type
_entity_poly.pdbx_seq_one_letter_code
_entity_poly.pdbx_strand_id
1 'polypeptide(L)'
;MKNFWIYEDEDPYTLKSISERGILKAEKKLGVRLPEEYKALILEQNGGYINFNAFPSERPTSWAKDHVQFDYLLGIGKKDGILESKAFIKEWGLPDNLVLIHGDGHTWIALDYRETKENPPVHYFDSEFEENFRLAGSFGEFLSKLYTDDSIDDDRCGHTGGIHSGNADIPYVYSEDAITKEKAEQILTENSAADLYQIHYYPIEGLDDLNWLLTKIKESSLIANIENGVELAVVLESIISHHKDLILDNEQTRRLVLDISAILKNLNDSVIDILLLQIKDSL
;
A
#
# COMPACT_ATOMS: atom_id res chain seq x y z
N MET A 1 -19.45 18.92 -1.58
CA MET A 1 -18.70 18.87 -2.86
C MET A 1 -19.26 17.66 -3.59
N LYS A 2 -19.97 17.83 -4.72
CA LYS A 2 -20.44 16.64 -5.45
C LYS A 2 -19.21 15.93 -6.00
N ASN A 3 -19.11 14.60 -5.82
CA ASN A 3 -18.04 13.76 -6.34
C ASN A 3 -16.71 13.76 -5.56
N PHE A 4 -16.72 14.00 -4.24
CA PHE A 4 -15.50 13.83 -3.42
C PHE A 4 -15.23 12.37 -3.07
N TRP A 5 -16.24 11.65 -2.58
CA TRP A 5 -16.12 10.26 -2.11
C TRP A 5 -16.27 9.23 -3.23
N ILE A 6 -15.54 8.13 -3.10
CA ILE A 6 -15.84 6.87 -3.79
C ILE A 6 -16.82 6.08 -2.92
N TYR A 7 -17.88 5.56 -3.53
CA TYR A 7 -18.89 4.76 -2.84
C TYR A 7 -18.71 3.28 -3.21
N GLU A 8 -17.92 2.57 -2.41
CA GLU A 8 -17.69 1.13 -2.52
C GLU A 8 -18.25 0.41 -1.29
N ASP A 9 -18.77 -0.81 -1.49
CA ASP A 9 -19.41 -1.58 -0.42
C ASP A 9 -18.41 -2.11 0.63
N GLU A 10 -17.13 -2.24 0.27
CA GLU A 10 -16.05 -2.80 1.11
C GLU A 10 -14.84 -1.85 1.24
N ASP A 11 -15.09 -0.57 1.53
CA ASP A 11 -14.02 0.39 1.81
C ASP A 11 -13.49 0.24 3.27
N PRO A 12 -12.19 -0.11 3.45
CA PRO A 12 -11.61 -0.33 4.78
C PRO A 12 -11.49 0.96 5.63
N TYR A 13 -11.48 2.13 4.99
CA TYR A 13 -11.37 3.44 5.65
C TYR A 13 -12.74 4.05 5.98
N THR A 14 -13.83 3.52 5.39
CA THR A 14 -15.18 3.99 5.66
C THR A 14 -15.66 3.53 7.05
N LEU A 15 -15.84 4.50 7.96
CA LEU A 15 -16.34 4.24 9.30
C LEU A 15 -17.86 4.43 9.39
N LYS A 16 -18.43 3.97 10.51
CA LYS A 16 -19.85 4.22 10.82
C LYS A 16 -20.15 5.71 10.76
N SER A 17 -21.27 6.06 10.12
CA SER A 17 -21.78 7.43 10.02
C SER A 17 -21.75 8.14 11.38
N ILE A 18 -21.33 9.40 11.38
CA ILE A 18 -21.20 10.22 12.58
C ILE A 18 -22.18 11.39 12.58
N SER A 19 -22.59 11.83 13.77
CA SER A 19 -23.42 13.02 13.94
C SER A 19 -22.56 14.23 14.32
N GLU A 20 -23.10 15.44 14.15
CA GLU A 20 -22.47 16.67 14.65
C GLU A 20 -22.09 16.58 16.13
N ARG A 21 -22.95 15.96 16.95
CA ARG A 21 -22.65 15.71 18.37
C ARG A 21 -21.44 14.77 18.55
N GLY A 22 -21.26 13.80 17.65
CA GLY A 22 -20.09 12.94 17.61
C GLY A 22 -18.82 13.72 17.29
N ILE A 23 -18.88 14.62 16.30
CA ILE A 23 -17.77 15.52 15.94
C ILE A 23 -17.37 16.39 17.13
N LEU A 24 -18.31 17.04 17.81
CA LEU A 24 -18.03 17.87 19.00
C LEU A 24 -17.33 17.07 20.12
N LYS A 25 -17.68 15.78 20.29
CA LYS A 25 -17.00 14.91 21.25
C LYS A 25 -15.57 14.58 20.80
N ALA A 26 -15.36 14.37 19.51
CA ALA A 26 -14.05 14.11 18.94
C ALA A 26 -13.12 15.34 19.08
N GLU A 27 -13.59 16.53 18.72
CA GLU A 27 -12.90 17.81 18.93
C GLU A 27 -12.48 17.99 20.39
N LYS A 28 -13.39 17.73 21.34
CA LYS A 28 -13.08 17.78 22.77
C LYS A 28 -12.02 16.75 23.20
N LYS A 29 -12.03 15.55 22.61
CA LYS A 29 -11.04 14.49 22.91
C LYS A 29 -9.66 14.84 22.33
N LEU A 30 -9.63 15.39 21.13
CA LEU A 30 -8.40 15.82 20.44
C LEU A 30 -7.87 17.16 20.99
N GLY A 31 -8.72 17.96 21.64
CA GLY A 31 -8.35 19.27 22.19
C GLY A 31 -8.20 20.36 21.11
N VAL A 32 -8.91 20.23 19.99
CA VAL A 32 -8.83 21.12 18.82
C VAL A 32 -10.21 21.36 18.21
N ARG A 33 -10.34 22.41 17.38
CA ARG A 33 -11.50 22.60 16.51
C ARG A 33 -11.13 22.20 15.08
N LEU A 34 -11.83 21.20 14.54
CA LEU A 34 -11.62 20.68 13.19
C LEU A 34 -12.08 21.72 12.14
N PRO A 35 -11.43 21.76 10.95
CA PRO A 35 -11.85 22.62 9.84
C PRO A 35 -13.32 22.38 9.47
N GLU A 36 -14.04 23.43 9.09
CA GLU A 36 -15.46 23.32 8.69
C GLU A 36 -15.63 22.42 7.46
N GLU A 37 -14.70 22.50 6.50
CA GLU A 37 -14.71 21.68 5.30
C GLU A 37 -14.49 20.19 5.63
N TYR A 38 -13.61 19.87 6.59
CA TYR A 38 -13.43 18.49 7.06
C TYR A 38 -14.71 17.96 7.70
N LYS A 39 -15.34 18.74 8.58
CA LYS A 39 -16.61 18.36 9.22
C LYS A 39 -17.72 18.13 8.21
N ALA A 40 -17.82 18.98 7.18
CA ALA A 40 -18.82 18.85 6.12
C ALA A 40 -18.63 17.54 5.34
N LEU A 41 -17.39 17.18 5.00
CA LEU A 41 -17.09 15.91 4.33
C LEU A 41 -17.40 14.71 5.22
N ILE A 42 -17.00 14.74 6.49
CA ILE A 42 -17.20 13.65 7.45
C ILE A 42 -18.68 13.38 7.77
N LEU A 43 -19.54 14.40 7.69
CA LEU A 43 -20.98 14.24 7.82
C LEU A 43 -21.62 13.59 6.60
N GLU A 44 -21.01 13.72 5.43
CA GLU A 44 -21.44 13.05 4.20
C GLU A 44 -21.02 11.57 4.23
N GLN A 45 -19.74 11.31 4.51
CA GLN A 45 -19.19 9.96 4.70
C GLN A 45 -18.03 10.02 5.71
N ASN A 46 -18.06 9.13 6.71
CA ASN A 46 -17.12 9.20 7.84
C ASN A 46 -15.78 8.49 7.51
N GLY A 47 -15.02 9.09 6.60
CA GLY A 47 -13.78 8.52 6.06
C GLY A 47 -14.03 7.59 4.89
N GLY A 48 -12.97 7.25 4.16
CA GLY A 48 -13.07 6.42 2.95
C GLY A 48 -12.16 6.88 1.83
N TYR A 49 -12.18 6.15 0.73
CA TYR A 49 -11.54 6.52 -0.52
C TYR A 49 -12.20 7.74 -1.18
N ILE A 50 -11.41 8.51 -1.91
CA ILE A 50 -11.83 9.75 -2.56
C ILE A 50 -11.55 9.68 -4.08
N ASN A 51 -12.24 10.50 -4.88
CA ASN A 51 -12.05 10.53 -6.35
C ASN A 51 -10.77 11.26 -6.80
N PHE A 52 -9.78 11.37 -5.94
CA PHE A 52 -8.48 12.00 -6.17
C PHE A 52 -7.41 11.05 -5.64
N ASN A 53 -6.18 11.18 -6.11
CA ASN A 53 -5.06 10.36 -5.61
C ASN A 53 -3.79 11.19 -5.34
N ALA A 54 -3.78 12.49 -5.65
CA ALA A 54 -2.57 13.30 -5.59
C ALA A 54 -2.80 14.73 -5.08
N PHE A 55 -1.77 15.28 -4.44
CA PHE A 55 -1.62 16.68 -4.11
C PHE A 55 -0.26 17.21 -4.60
N PRO A 56 -0.20 18.36 -5.30
CA PRO A 56 1.04 18.85 -5.91
C PRO A 56 2.10 19.24 -4.87
N SER A 57 3.36 18.93 -5.15
CA SER A 57 4.52 19.26 -4.34
C SER A 57 5.57 19.98 -5.19
N GLU A 58 6.12 21.09 -4.65
CA GLU A 58 7.21 21.82 -5.31
C GLU A 58 8.58 21.15 -5.15
N ARG A 59 8.64 20.04 -4.38
CA ARG A 59 9.85 19.28 -4.11
C ARG A 59 9.57 17.77 -4.26
N PRO A 60 10.59 16.97 -4.64
CA PRO A 60 10.47 15.52 -4.62
C PRO A 60 10.15 15.00 -3.21
N THR A 61 9.38 13.92 -3.16
CA THR A 61 9.12 13.13 -1.96
C THR A 61 9.56 11.69 -2.19
N SER A 62 9.48 10.84 -1.17
CA SER A 62 9.70 9.39 -1.29
C SER A 62 8.74 8.73 -2.29
N TRP A 63 7.58 9.33 -2.53
CA TRP A 63 6.57 8.84 -3.45
C TRP A 63 6.77 9.31 -4.89
N ALA A 64 6.89 10.62 -5.11
CA ALA A 64 6.95 11.20 -6.45
C ALA A 64 7.76 12.49 -6.52
N LYS A 65 8.17 12.86 -7.74
CA LYS A 65 9.01 14.04 -8.00
C LYS A 65 8.27 15.37 -7.79
N ASP A 66 6.96 15.39 -7.97
CA ASP A 66 6.16 16.61 -8.07
C ASP A 66 4.81 16.54 -7.33
N HIS A 67 4.55 15.47 -6.55
CA HIS A 67 3.33 15.33 -5.77
C HIS A 67 3.51 14.42 -4.56
N VAL A 68 2.48 14.38 -3.71
CA VAL A 68 2.29 13.40 -2.64
C VAL A 68 0.97 12.65 -2.86
N GLN A 69 0.93 11.39 -2.45
CA GLN A 69 -0.29 10.58 -2.53
C GLN A 69 -1.33 11.09 -1.53
N PHE A 70 -2.59 11.16 -1.97
CA PHE A 70 -3.74 11.43 -1.13
C PHE A 70 -5.01 10.86 -1.79
N ASP A 71 -5.33 9.62 -1.45
CA ASP A 71 -6.33 8.76 -2.11
C ASP A 71 -7.47 8.30 -1.17
N TYR A 72 -7.30 8.52 0.12
CA TYR A 72 -8.37 8.38 1.12
C TYR A 72 -8.30 9.48 2.17
N LEU A 73 -9.40 9.63 2.91
CA LEU A 73 -9.46 10.52 4.07
C LEU A 73 -9.84 9.71 5.31
N LEU A 74 -9.07 9.83 6.38
CA LEU A 74 -9.40 9.20 7.64
C LEU A 74 -10.62 9.84 8.29
N GLY A 75 -11.56 9.00 8.69
CA GLY A 75 -12.76 9.39 9.41
C GLY A 75 -12.56 9.60 10.90
N ILE A 76 -13.64 9.98 11.58
CA ILE A 76 -13.71 10.11 13.03
C ILE A 76 -14.17 8.79 13.65
N GLY A 77 -13.22 8.07 14.24
CA GLY A 77 -13.51 6.86 15.01
C GLY A 77 -12.26 6.22 15.59
N LYS A 78 -12.45 5.07 16.22
CA LYS A 78 -11.39 4.14 16.63
C LYS A 78 -11.36 3.01 15.59
N LYS A 79 -10.19 2.40 15.35
CA LYS A 79 -9.84 1.60 14.15
C LYS A 79 -9.47 2.53 12.99
N ASP A 80 -8.22 2.98 13.01
CA ASP A 80 -7.59 3.74 11.92
C ASP A 80 -8.23 5.11 11.60
N GLY A 81 -9.14 5.61 12.44
CA GLY A 81 -9.64 6.98 12.36
C GLY A 81 -8.77 7.98 13.12
N ILE A 82 -9.09 9.27 12.98
CA ILE A 82 -8.30 10.38 13.55
C ILE A 82 -8.23 10.39 15.09
N LEU A 83 -9.04 9.57 15.78
CA LEU A 83 -8.96 9.48 17.25
C LEU A 83 -7.77 8.64 17.74
N GLU A 84 -7.08 7.95 16.82
CA GLU A 84 -5.86 7.19 17.04
C GLU A 84 -4.59 8.01 16.73
N SER A 85 -4.71 9.27 16.27
CA SER A 85 -3.55 10.11 15.92
C SER A 85 -2.49 10.16 17.03
N LYS A 86 -2.89 10.22 18.30
CA LYS A 86 -1.92 10.23 19.41
C LYS A 86 -1.13 8.93 19.55
N ALA A 87 -1.73 7.79 19.21
CA ALA A 87 -1.03 6.51 19.22
C ALA A 87 0.00 6.46 18.10
N PHE A 88 -0.41 6.78 16.87
CA PHE A 88 0.47 6.82 15.71
C PHE A 88 1.59 7.86 15.82
N ILE A 89 1.30 9.05 16.34
CA ILE A 89 2.33 10.08 16.61
C ILE A 89 3.44 9.51 17.51
N LYS A 90 3.08 8.77 18.55
CA LYS A 90 4.05 8.17 19.47
C LYS A 90 4.82 7.02 18.80
N GLU A 91 4.13 6.19 18.03
CA GLU A 91 4.70 5.03 17.34
C GLU A 91 5.74 5.44 16.30
N TRP A 92 5.42 6.47 15.51
CA TRP A 92 6.24 6.93 14.38
C TRP A 92 7.11 8.14 14.71
N GLY A 93 7.21 8.53 15.98
CA GLY A 93 8.08 9.63 16.42
C GLY A 93 7.70 11.02 15.87
N LEU A 94 6.44 11.21 15.47
CA LEU A 94 5.97 12.48 14.92
C LEU A 94 5.85 13.56 16.00
N PRO A 95 5.82 14.86 15.62
CA PRO A 95 5.54 15.94 16.56
C PRO A 95 4.18 15.81 17.25
N ASP A 96 4.11 16.21 18.52
CA ASP A 96 2.86 16.34 19.26
C ASP A 96 1.93 17.41 18.65
N ASN A 97 0.63 17.32 18.96
CA ASN A 97 -0.42 18.22 18.49
C ASN A 97 -0.67 18.18 16.97
N LEU A 98 -0.60 16.99 16.38
CA LEU A 98 -1.07 16.73 15.02
C LEU A 98 -2.40 15.96 15.07
N VAL A 99 -3.22 16.13 14.03
CA VAL A 99 -4.33 15.23 13.73
C VAL A 99 -4.07 14.62 12.36
N LEU A 100 -3.74 13.33 12.34
CA LEU A 100 -3.41 12.58 11.13
C LEU A 100 -4.70 12.30 10.35
N ILE A 101 -4.72 12.68 9.08
CA ILE A 101 -5.90 12.57 8.21
C ILE A 101 -5.68 11.62 7.03
N HIS A 102 -4.46 11.16 6.80
CA HIS A 102 -4.04 10.14 5.83
C HIS A 102 -2.61 9.69 6.20
N GLY A 103 -2.25 8.44 5.89
CA GLY A 103 -0.88 7.92 6.03
C GLY A 103 -0.79 6.40 6.10
N ASP A 104 0.32 5.84 5.62
CA ASP A 104 0.55 4.40 5.44
C ASP A 104 1.51 3.79 6.48
N GLY A 105 2.01 4.60 7.41
CA GLY A 105 3.04 4.23 8.37
C GLY A 105 4.38 4.90 8.08
N HIS A 106 4.76 4.99 6.81
CA HIS A 106 6.01 5.64 6.39
C HIS A 106 5.80 7.14 6.22
N THR A 107 4.71 7.52 5.56
CA THR A 107 4.35 8.90 5.27
C THR A 107 3.00 9.28 5.89
N TRP A 108 2.85 10.55 6.25
CA TRP A 108 1.66 11.06 6.93
C TRP A 108 1.27 12.45 6.44
N ILE A 109 -0.02 12.66 6.23
CA ILE A 109 -0.60 13.98 6.01
C ILE A 109 -1.46 14.33 7.23
N ALA A 110 -1.17 15.50 7.81
CA ALA A 110 -1.78 15.92 9.07
C ALA A 110 -2.27 17.36 9.06
N LEU A 111 -3.32 17.60 9.83
CA LEU A 111 -3.71 18.92 10.29
C LEU A 111 -2.78 19.33 11.44
N ASP A 112 -2.00 20.38 11.24
CA ASP A 112 -0.91 20.79 12.13
C ASP A 112 -1.38 21.83 13.18
N TYR A 113 -1.68 21.35 14.38
CA TYR A 113 -2.15 22.17 15.51
C TYR A 113 -1.02 22.52 16.50
N ARG A 114 0.25 22.46 16.08
CA ARG A 114 1.38 22.86 16.95
C ARG A 114 1.26 24.33 17.38
N GLU A 115 0.88 25.20 16.44
CA GLU A 115 0.83 26.65 16.64
C GLU A 115 -0.60 27.22 16.69
N THR A 116 -1.63 26.39 16.56
CA THR A 116 -3.04 26.82 16.57
C THR A 116 -3.98 25.77 17.16
N LYS A 117 -5.19 26.17 17.52
CA LYS A 117 -6.28 25.26 17.94
C LYS A 117 -7.47 25.25 16.98
N GLU A 118 -7.41 26.06 15.93
CA GLU A 118 -8.45 26.19 14.89
C GLU A 118 -7.80 26.56 13.54
N ASN A 119 -8.41 26.15 12.43
CA ASN A 119 -7.94 26.43 11.07
C ASN A 119 -6.44 26.16 10.86
N PRO A 120 -5.95 24.93 11.17
CA PRO A 120 -4.56 24.57 11.00
C PRO A 120 -4.15 24.48 9.52
N PRO A 121 -2.86 24.67 9.21
CA PRO A 121 -2.32 24.26 7.92
C PRO A 121 -2.30 22.73 7.78
N VAL A 122 -2.18 22.27 6.53
CA VAL A 122 -1.97 20.86 6.20
C VAL A 122 -0.48 20.63 5.96
N HIS A 123 0.08 19.59 6.57
CA HIS A 123 1.51 19.33 6.62
C HIS A 123 1.78 17.86 6.23
N TYR A 124 2.83 17.64 5.44
CA TYR A 124 3.33 16.33 5.07
C TYR A 124 4.52 15.95 5.97
N PHE A 125 4.57 14.68 6.38
CA PHE A 125 5.66 14.11 7.15
C PHE A 125 6.11 12.81 6.49
N ASP A 126 7.42 12.65 6.39
CA ASP A 126 8.08 11.40 6.03
C ASP A 126 8.89 10.95 7.24
N SER A 127 8.50 9.81 7.83
CA SER A 127 9.12 9.30 9.05
C SER A 127 10.45 8.60 8.79
N GLU A 128 10.70 8.10 7.58
CA GLU A 128 11.93 7.40 7.22
C GLU A 128 13.08 8.37 6.96
N PHE A 129 12.77 9.50 6.30
CA PHE A 129 13.77 10.52 5.94
C PHE A 129 13.83 11.70 6.92
N GLU A 130 13.01 11.68 7.99
CA GLU A 130 12.85 12.79 8.95
C GLU A 130 12.49 14.13 8.28
N GLU A 131 11.86 14.10 7.11
CA GLU A 131 11.48 15.28 6.36
C GLU A 131 10.04 15.68 6.63
N ASN A 132 9.78 16.98 6.68
CA ASN A 132 8.41 17.50 6.74
C ASN A 132 8.32 18.90 6.12
N PHE A 133 7.18 19.17 5.50
CA PHE A 133 6.88 20.49 4.96
C PHE A 133 5.39 20.75 4.82
N ARG A 134 5.03 22.02 4.88
CA ARG A 134 3.65 22.48 4.74
C ARG A 134 3.17 22.31 3.29
N LEU A 135 2.01 21.67 3.13
CA LEU A 135 1.32 21.49 1.85
C LEU A 135 0.37 22.65 1.54
N ALA A 136 -0.41 23.08 2.54
CA ALA A 136 -1.43 24.12 2.37
C ALA A 136 -1.60 24.96 3.64
N GLY A 137 -2.11 26.19 3.50
CA GLY A 137 -2.41 27.08 4.64
C GLY A 137 -3.71 26.76 5.38
N SER A 138 -4.59 25.98 4.76
CA SER A 138 -5.82 25.50 5.35
C SER A 138 -6.27 24.21 4.68
N PHE A 139 -7.19 23.50 5.32
CA PHE A 139 -7.79 22.31 4.71
C PHE A 139 -8.61 22.63 3.46
N GLY A 140 -9.30 23.78 3.41
CA GLY A 140 -10.01 24.23 2.20
C GLY A 140 -9.07 24.53 1.02
N GLU A 141 -7.90 25.13 1.28
CA GLU A 141 -6.87 25.32 0.25
C GLU A 141 -6.28 23.98 -0.21
N PHE A 142 -6.12 23.03 0.72
CA PHE A 142 -5.65 21.69 0.40
C PHE A 142 -6.61 20.98 -0.58
N LEU A 143 -7.90 20.95 -0.24
CA LEU A 143 -8.94 20.33 -1.06
C LEU A 143 -9.05 20.92 -2.46
N SER A 144 -8.79 22.23 -2.64
CA SER A 144 -8.94 22.88 -3.95
C SER A 144 -7.83 22.56 -4.95
N LYS A 145 -6.73 21.97 -4.47
CA LYS A 145 -5.55 21.60 -5.27
C LYS A 145 -5.41 20.09 -5.48
N LEU A 146 -6.29 19.27 -4.86
CA LEU A 146 -6.33 17.84 -5.13
C LEU A 146 -6.65 17.58 -6.60
N TYR A 147 -5.99 16.59 -7.17
CA TYR A 147 -6.20 16.17 -8.54
C TYR A 147 -6.04 14.66 -8.66
N THR A 148 -6.47 14.13 -9.80
CA THR A 148 -6.21 12.75 -10.20
C THR A 148 -5.00 12.77 -11.11
N ASP A 149 -3.93 12.15 -10.63
CA ASP A 149 -2.75 11.89 -11.42
C ASP A 149 -2.96 10.58 -12.19
N ASP A 150 -3.15 10.71 -13.51
CA ASP A 150 -3.35 9.58 -14.42
C ASP A 150 -2.03 8.84 -14.74
N SER A 151 -0.88 9.29 -14.19
CA SER A 151 0.37 8.51 -14.28
C SER A 151 0.42 7.37 -13.27
N ILE A 152 -0.50 7.39 -12.30
CA ILE A 152 -0.81 6.31 -11.37
C ILE A 152 -2.04 5.55 -11.88
N ASP A 153 -1.92 4.88 -13.02
CA ASP A 153 -2.81 3.76 -13.34
C ASP A 153 -2.08 2.46 -12.93
N ASP A 154 -2.55 1.89 -11.83
CA ASP A 154 -2.32 0.51 -11.33
C ASP A 154 -1.31 0.23 -10.19
N ASP A 155 -1.05 1.20 -9.31
CA ASP A 155 -0.40 0.94 -8.00
C ASP A 155 -1.37 1.18 -6.82
N ARG A 156 -2.55 0.57 -6.87
CA ARG A 156 -3.34 0.32 -5.65
C ARG A 156 -2.55 -0.71 -4.83
N CYS A 157 -1.71 -0.23 -3.91
CA CYS A 157 -1.01 -1.05 -2.92
C CYS A 157 -1.99 -2.10 -2.37
N GLY A 158 -1.65 -3.36 -2.66
CA GLY A 158 -2.59 -4.45 -2.59
C GLY A 158 -3.02 -4.78 -1.17
N HIS A 159 -4.30 -4.55 -0.90
CA HIS A 159 -5.09 -5.53 -0.18
C HIS A 159 -6.44 -5.74 -0.89
N THR A 160 -6.49 -6.89 -1.57
CA THR A 160 -7.67 -7.66 -1.98
C THR A 160 -8.57 -7.10 -3.09
N GLY A 161 -8.77 -7.94 -4.12
CA GLY A 161 -9.95 -7.89 -4.99
C GLY A 161 -9.61 -7.53 -6.43
N GLY A 162 -9.28 -8.55 -7.23
CA GLY A 162 -8.78 -8.38 -8.59
C GLY A 162 -9.73 -7.64 -9.53
N ILE A 163 -9.14 -6.88 -10.46
CA ILE A 163 -9.72 -6.59 -11.77
C ILE A 163 -8.58 -6.63 -12.78
N HIS A 164 -8.66 -7.58 -13.71
CA HIS A 164 -7.95 -7.50 -14.98
C HIS A 164 -8.49 -6.33 -15.80
N SER A 165 -7.63 -5.45 -16.32
CA SER A 165 -7.75 -5.00 -17.72
C SER A 165 -6.48 -4.31 -18.25
N GLY A 166 -5.63 -5.07 -18.95
CA GLY A 166 -5.43 -4.82 -20.37
C GLY A 166 -4.67 -3.58 -20.84
N ASN A 167 -3.50 -3.25 -20.26
CA ASN A 167 -2.47 -2.51 -20.98
C ASN A 167 -1.15 -3.28 -20.99
N ALA A 168 -0.70 -3.65 -22.19
CA ALA A 168 0.38 -4.60 -22.42
C ALA A 168 1.79 -3.99 -22.43
N ASP A 169 2.02 -2.81 -21.84
CA ASP A 169 3.28 -2.07 -22.01
C ASP A 169 3.83 -1.41 -20.72
N ILE A 170 3.32 -1.72 -19.53
CA ILE A 170 3.94 -1.27 -18.26
C ILE A 170 4.86 -2.39 -17.74
N PRO A 171 6.18 -2.16 -17.59
CA PRO A 171 7.10 -3.19 -17.14
C PRO A 171 6.82 -3.59 -15.68
N TYR A 172 6.71 -4.90 -15.42
CA TYR A 172 6.61 -5.50 -14.08
C TYR A 172 7.74 -5.06 -13.12
N VAL A 173 8.87 -4.64 -13.69
CA VAL A 173 10.04 -4.13 -12.97
C VAL A 173 10.59 -2.93 -13.73
N TYR A 174 10.74 -1.78 -13.07
CA TYR A 174 11.46 -0.64 -13.64
C TYR A 174 12.93 -0.99 -13.85
N SER A 175 13.48 -0.66 -15.01
CA SER A 175 14.84 -1.07 -15.40
C SER A 175 15.95 -0.61 -14.44
N GLU A 176 15.69 0.41 -13.64
CA GLU A 176 16.64 0.96 -12.67
C GLU A 176 16.78 0.13 -11.39
N ASP A 177 15.73 -0.62 -11.02
CA ASP A 177 15.71 -1.50 -9.84
C ASP A 177 15.90 -2.97 -10.19
N ALA A 178 15.93 -3.29 -11.49
CA ALA A 178 16.00 -4.66 -11.99
C ALA A 178 17.29 -5.38 -11.54
N ILE A 179 17.11 -6.53 -10.89
CA ILE A 179 18.24 -7.39 -10.53
C ILE A 179 18.65 -8.27 -11.72
N THR A 180 19.96 -8.49 -11.85
CA THR A 180 20.52 -9.39 -12.86
C THR A 180 20.13 -10.86 -12.59
N LYS A 181 20.15 -11.68 -13.63
CA LYS A 181 19.96 -13.13 -13.54
C LYS A 181 20.95 -13.80 -12.59
N GLU A 182 22.20 -13.36 -12.62
CA GLU A 182 23.25 -13.83 -11.72
C GLU A 182 22.94 -13.50 -10.25
N LYS A 183 22.40 -12.29 -9.99
CA LYS A 183 21.99 -11.88 -8.65
C LYS A 183 20.77 -12.66 -8.16
N ALA A 184 19.77 -12.86 -9.00
CA ALA A 184 18.61 -13.69 -8.68
C ALA A 184 19.04 -15.15 -8.39
N GLU A 185 19.96 -15.72 -9.17
CA GLU A 185 20.50 -17.05 -8.91
C GLU A 185 21.27 -17.10 -7.59
N GLN A 186 22.08 -16.09 -7.28
CA GLN A 186 22.79 -16.01 -6.01
C GLN A 186 21.83 -16.01 -4.83
N ILE A 187 20.82 -15.14 -4.84
CA ILE A 187 19.82 -15.01 -3.76
C ILE A 187 19.08 -16.33 -3.55
N LEU A 188 18.60 -16.95 -4.64
CA LEU A 188 17.86 -18.22 -4.56
C LEU A 188 18.77 -19.37 -4.09
N THR A 189 20.06 -19.35 -4.45
CA THR A 189 21.03 -20.35 -4.00
C THR A 189 21.38 -20.18 -2.52
N GLU A 190 21.61 -18.95 -2.07
CA GLU A 190 21.91 -18.62 -0.67
C GLU A 190 20.68 -18.84 0.22
N ASN A 191 19.48 -18.63 -0.34
CA ASN A 191 18.19 -18.84 0.31
C ASN A 191 18.12 -18.10 1.66
N SER A 192 18.46 -16.81 1.63
CA SER A 192 18.40 -15.89 2.77
C SER A 192 17.04 -15.19 2.78
N ALA A 193 16.25 -15.37 3.84
CA ALA A 193 14.95 -14.68 3.99
C ALA A 193 15.08 -13.15 3.82
N ALA A 194 16.17 -12.57 4.32
CA ALA A 194 16.43 -11.14 4.22
C ALA A 194 16.65 -10.65 2.78
N ASP A 195 16.96 -11.53 1.82
CA ASP A 195 17.26 -11.15 0.43
C ASP A 195 16.21 -11.64 -0.56
N LEU A 196 15.35 -12.59 -0.18
CA LEU A 196 14.35 -13.21 -1.07
C LEU A 196 13.34 -12.19 -1.62
N TYR A 197 13.04 -11.12 -0.88
CA TYR A 197 12.19 -10.02 -1.38
C TYR A 197 12.75 -9.39 -2.67
N GLN A 198 14.06 -9.42 -2.90
CA GLN A 198 14.66 -8.82 -4.09
C GLN A 198 14.30 -9.60 -5.37
N ILE A 199 13.82 -10.84 -5.25
CA ILE A 199 13.39 -11.64 -6.41
C ILE A 199 12.20 -11.01 -7.13
N HIS A 200 11.40 -10.18 -6.46
CA HIS A 200 10.34 -9.38 -7.09
C HIS A 200 10.88 -8.44 -8.18
N TYR A 201 12.16 -8.05 -8.10
CA TYR A 201 12.79 -7.16 -9.08
C TYR A 201 13.52 -7.92 -10.20
N TYR A 202 13.32 -9.24 -10.36
CA TYR A 202 13.87 -9.95 -11.51
C TYR A 202 12.98 -9.73 -12.75
N PRO A 203 13.50 -9.17 -13.86
CA PRO A 203 12.68 -8.89 -15.03
C PRO A 203 12.30 -10.19 -15.77
N ILE A 204 11.01 -10.49 -15.80
CA ILE A 204 10.46 -11.65 -16.53
C ILE A 204 9.94 -11.15 -17.88
N GLU A 205 10.77 -11.23 -18.92
CA GLU A 205 10.42 -10.75 -20.27
C GLU A 205 9.66 -11.80 -21.10
N GLY A 206 9.64 -13.06 -20.65
CA GLY A 206 8.94 -14.13 -21.34
C GLY A 206 8.96 -15.47 -20.63
N LEU A 207 8.45 -16.48 -21.34
CA LEU A 207 8.24 -17.83 -20.81
C LEU A 207 9.54 -18.52 -20.37
N ASP A 208 10.65 -18.26 -21.06
CA ASP A 208 11.96 -18.85 -20.73
C ASP A 208 12.49 -18.33 -19.38
N ASP A 209 12.35 -17.03 -19.13
CA ASP A 209 12.74 -16.40 -17.87
C ASP A 209 11.85 -16.84 -16.72
N LEU A 210 10.53 -16.92 -16.96
CA LEU A 210 9.56 -17.41 -15.99
C LEU A 210 9.86 -18.86 -15.58
N ASN A 211 10.08 -19.75 -16.55
CA ASN A 211 10.39 -21.15 -16.27
C ASN A 211 11.74 -21.31 -15.58
N TRP A 212 12.75 -20.54 -15.97
CA TRP A 212 14.04 -20.53 -15.28
C TRP A 212 13.88 -20.11 -13.82
N LEU A 213 13.16 -19.00 -13.56
CA LEU A 213 12.98 -18.48 -12.22
C LEU A 213 12.21 -19.46 -11.33
N LEU A 214 11.08 -19.99 -11.82
CA LEU A 214 10.31 -21.00 -11.09
C LEU A 214 11.12 -22.26 -10.82
N THR A 215 12.03 -22.66 -11.73
CA THR A 215 12.93 -23.80 -11.50
C THR A 215 13.88 -23.50 -10.34
N LYS A 216 14.44 -22.28 -10.30
CA LYS A 216 15.31 -21.86 -9.19
C LYS A 216 14.56 -21.75 -7.87
N ILE A 217 13.35 -21.20 -7.87
CA ILE A 217 12.47 -21.15 -6.68
C ILE A 217 12.21 -22.58 -6.18
N LYS A 218 11.92 -23.53 -7.08
CA LYS A 218 11.73 -24.95 -6.71
C LYS A 218 12.97 -25.53 -6.02
N GLU A 219 14.16 -25.27 -6.56
CA GLU A 219 15.44 -25.69 -5.96
C GLU A 219 15.61 -25.10 -4.56
N SER A 220 15.33 -23.81 -4.37
CA SER A 220 15.36 -23.14 -3.08
C SER A 220 14.34 -23.71 -2.09
N SER A 221 13.10 -23.97 -2.54
CA SER A 221 12.04 -24.52 -1.70
C SER A 221 12.38 -25.91 -1.15
N LEU A 222 13.18 -26.71 -1.87
CA LEU A 222 13.59 -28.05 -1.42
C LEU A 222 14.50 -28.02 -0.19
N ILE A 223 15.22 -26.92 0.04
CA ILE A 223 16.16 -26.76 1.17
C ILE A 223 15.69 -25.70 2.17
N ALA A 224 14.51 -25.12 1.97
CA ALA A 224 13.99 -24.04 2.79
C ALA A 224 13.64 -24.49 4.21
N ASN A 225 13.90 -23.60 5.18
CA ASN A 225 13.26 -23.66 6.50
C ASN A 225 11.91 -22.93 6.45
N ILE A 226 11.20 -22.83 7.57
CA ILE A 226 9.88 -22.16 7.62
C ILE A 226 9.98 -20.69 7.21
N GLU A 227 10.97 -19.96 7.74
CA GLU A 227 11.15 -18.52 7.48
C GLU A 227 11.36 -18.25 5.99
N ASN A 228 12.32 -18.94 5.37
CA ASN A 228 12.56 -18.86 3.93
C ASN A 228 11.36 -19.36 3.12
N GLY A 229 10.66 -20.37 3.62
CA GLY A 229 9.48 -20.94 2.98
C GLY A 229 8.32 -19.96 2.87
N VAL A 230 8.15 -19.09 3.87
CA VAL A 230 7.17 -17.99 3.84
C VAL A 230 7.54 -17.01 2.73
N GLU A 231 8.78 -16.53 2.70
CA GLU A 231 9.25 -15.59 1.67
C GLU A 231 9.15 -16.17 0.25
N LEU A 232 9.52 -17.45 0.07
CA LEU A 232 9.36 -18.14 -1.22
C LEU A 232 7.89 -18.29 -1.63
N ALA A 233 6.97 -18.47 -0.68
CA ALA A 233 5.54 -18.51 -0.96
C ALA A 233 4.99 -17.14 -1.39
N VAL A 234 5.47 -16.05 -0.77
CA VAL A 234 5.13 -14.67 -1.16
C VAL A 234 5.65 -14.34 -2.56
N VAL A 235 6.92 -14.67 -2.84
CA VAL A 235 7.51 -14.51 -4.18
C VAL A 235 6.73 -15.30 -5.23
N LEU A 236 6.36 -16.54 -4.92
CA LEU A 236 5.59 -17.39 -5.83
C LEU A 236 4.20 -16.81 -6.13
N GLU A 237 3.49 -16.32 -5.10
CA GLU A 237 2.18 -15.68 -5.26
C GLU A 237 2.27 -14.46 -6.17
N SER A 238 3.24 -13.58 -5.94
CA SER A 238 3.46 -12.39 -6.75
C SER A 238 3.70 -12.73 -8.22
N ILE A 239 4.56 -13.70 -8.51
CA ILE A 239 4.84 -14.15 -9.89
C ILE A 239 3.55 -14.66 -10.57
N ILE A 240 2.72 -15.40 -9.85
CA ILE A 240 1.47 -15.94 -10.39
C ILE A 240 0.48 -14.83 -10.71
N SER A 241 0.35 -13.86 -9.81
CA SER A 241 -0.56 -12.74 -9.97
C SER A 241 -0.22 -11.89 -11.20
N HIS A 242 1.06 -11.70 -11.51
CA HIS A 242 1.49 -10.88 -12.65
C HIS A 242 1.65 -11.65 -13.98
N HIS A 243 1.96 -12.95 -13.92
CA HIS A 243 2.18 -13.77 -15.12
C HIS A 243 1.12 -14.85 -15.30
N LYS A 244 -0.09 -14.61 -14.78
CA LYS A 244 -1.20 -15.55 -14.77
C LYS A 244 -1.48 -16.15 -16.15
N ASP A 245 -1.54 -15.32 -17.18
CA ASP A 245 -1.84 -15.78 -18.55
C ASP A 245 -0.76 -16.73 -19.08
N LEU A 246 0.53 -16.39 -18.89
CA LEU A 246 1.65 -17.26 -19.29
C LEU A 246 1.65 -18.60 -18.56
N ILE A 247 1.23 -18.61 -17.28
CA ILE A 247 1.15 -19.81 -16.46
C ILE A 247 -0.07 -20.66 -16.85
N LEU A 248 -1.21 -20.04 -17.12
CA LEU A 248 -2.44 -20.75 -17.50
C LEU A 248 -2.35 -21.34 -18.91
N ASP A 249 -1.66 -20.66 -19.82
CA ASP A 249 -1.50 -21.11 -21.20
C ASP A 249 -0.42 -22.19 -21.36
N ASN A 250 0.42 -22.42 -20.34
CA ASN A 250 1.49 -23.42 -20.37
C ASN A 250 1.35 -24.49 -19.26
N GLU A 251 1.01 -25.72 -19.66
CA GLU A 251 0.83 -26.85 -18.74
C GLU A 251 2.09 -27.18 -17.92
N GLN A 252 3.28 -27.06 -18.53
CA GLN A 252 4.55 -27.35 -17.86
C GLN A 252 4.85 -26.31 -16.78
N THR A 253 4.62 -25.03 -17.08
CA THR A 253 4.78 -23.92 -16.12
C THR A 253 3.78 -24.05 -14.97
N ARG A 254 2.49 -24.32 -15.26
CA ARG A 254 1.48 -24.61 -14.23
C ARG A 254 1.90 -25.77 -13.33
N ARG A 255 2.44 -26.85 -13.93
CA ARG A 255 2.91 -28.01 -13.16
C ARG A 255 4.06 -27.65 -12.24
N LEU A 256 4.97 -26.80 -12.69
CA LEU A 256 6.11 -26.32 -11.92
C LEU A 256 5.64 -25.54 -10.68
N VAL A 257 4.65 -24.65 -10.85
CA VAL A 257 4.01 -23.94 -9.72
C VAL A 257 3.41 -24.91 -8.71
N LEU A 258 2.61 -25.88 -9.17
CA LEU A 258 1.99 -26.87 -8.28
C LEU A 258 3.02 -27.73 -7.53
N ASP A 259 4.14 -28.08 -8.18
CA ASP A 259 5.22 -28.81 -7.54
C ASP A 259 5.88 -27.95 -6.43
N ILE A 260 6.13 -26.66 -6.67
CA ILE A 260 6.68 -25.74 -5.65
C ILE A 260 5.71 -25.64 -4.47
N SER A 261 4.42 -25.43 -4.74
CA SER A 261 3.39 -25.38 -3.70
C SER A 261 3.35 -26.65 -2.85
N ALA A 262 3.49 -27.83 -3.48
CA ALA A 262 3.54 -29.10 -2.75
C ALA A 262 4.81 -29.24 -1.89
N ILE A 263 5.95 -28.71 -2.34
CA ILE A 263 7.20 -28.69 -1.57
C ILE A 263 7.05 -27.80 -0.33
N LEU A 264 6.62 -26.55 -0.52
CA LEU A 264 6.45 -25.58 0.55
C LEU A 264 5.43 -26.04 1.60
N LYS A 265 4.35 -26.71 1.18
CA LYS A 265 3.36 -27.28 2.08
C LYS A 265 3.94 -28.26 3.11
N ASN A 266 5.03 -28.95 2.78
CA ASN A 266 5.65 -29.91 3.69
C ASN A 266 6.31 -29.24 4.92
N LEU A 267 6.46 -27.92 4.92
CA LEU A 267 6.96 -27.15 6.05
C LEU A 267 5.94 -27.05 7.20
N ASN A 268 4.67 -27.40 6.96
CA ASN A 268 3.58 -27.44 7.95
C ASN A 268 3.42 -26.15 8.77
N ASP A 269 3.47 -25.01 8.08
CA ASP A 269 3.29 -23.68 8.66
C ASP A 269 1.95 -23.06 8.22
N SER A 270 1.24 -22.43 9.14
CA SER A 270 -0.09 -21.88 8.88
C SER A 270 -0.09 -20.68 7.94
N VAL A 271 0.98 -19.88 7.92
CA VAL A 271 1.12 -18.73 7.01
C VAL A 271 1.33 -19.24 5.59
N ILE A 272 2.21 -20.24 5.43
CA ILE A 272 2.43 -20.91 4.14
C ILE A 272 1.12 -21.52 3.63
N ASP A 273 0.35 -22.21 4.48
CA ASP A 273 -0.93 -22.78 4.07
C ASP A 273 -1.94 -21.74 3.56
N ILE A 274 -1.97 -20.54 4.15
CA ILE A 274 -2.84 -19.43 3.71
C ILE A 274 -2.40 -18.94 2.31
N LEU A 275 -1.11 -18.69 2.12
CA LEU A 275 -0.56 -18.23 0.84
C LEU A 275 -0.77 -19.27 -0.27
N LEU A 276 -0.58 -20.55 0.04
CA LEU A 276 -0.81 -21.64 -0.91
C LEU A 276 -2.29 -21.81 -1.30
N LEU A 277 -3.23 -21.43 -0.43
CA LEU A 277 -4.65 -21.40 -0.78
C LEU A 277 -4.95 -20.31 -1.81
N GLN A 278 -4.39 -19.11 -1.63
CA GLN A 278 -4.54 -18.01 -2.59
C GLN A 278 -3.95 -18.34 -3.96
N ILE A 279 -2.78 -18.98 -3.96
CA ILE A 279 -2.14 -19.50 -5.18
C ILE A 279 -3.04 -20.50 -5.89
N LYS A 280 -3.65 -21.43 -5.13
CA LYS A 280 -4.52 -22.45 -5.71
C LYS A 280 -5.78 -21.87 -6.33
N ASP A 281 -6.36 -20.83 -5.74
CA ASP A 281 -7.54 -20.15 -6.28
C ASP A 281 -7.23 -19.33 -7.54
N SER A 282 -5.94 -19.07 -7.80
CA SER A 282 -5.45 -18.28 -8.94
C SER A 282 -5.04 -19.11 -10.17
N LEU A 283 -4.97 -20.44 -10.05
CA LEU A 283 -4.59 -21.40 -11.10
C LEU A 283 -5.79 -22.12 -11.72
#